data_AF-A0A2K2CNY2-F1
#
_entry.id   AF-A0A2K2CNY2-F1
#
_cell.length_a   1.000
_cell.length_b   1.000
_cell.length_c   1.000
_cell.angle_alpha   90.00
_cell.angle_beta   90.00
_cell.angle_gamma   90.00
#
_symmetry.space_group_name_H-M   'P 1'
#
loop_
_entity.id
_entity.type
_entity.pdbx_description
1 polymer ?
#
loop_
_entity_poly.entity_id
_entity_poly.type
_entity_poly.pdbx_seq_one_letter_code
_entity_poly.pdbx_strand_id
1 'polypeptide(L)'
;MHTPYMLEDFPFPEKMYDGVEFVLHVQEPYFTQLSAGTKNVEGRLAAGNYNRITQGSWLLFNKCLLLEVEAVRKYSSFLEMLQEEMISNVLPGILSIEDGVKVYRKFYTEEKENSSGVLAISVSKPARQPYETMTGLLARLGYDGLGRLLGLANTAGTVPDGVPPPRSVLISSCMKLHQPTVKGCSLTDAARALAKHVHRSSDGWWGSLHGSDLNKNQLASEVIHCLLSDCCWMNVHVTQPCGPVFEIRVREGYGARWSHNGLKFIGFLEPYTPEGFLNGWKH
;
A
#
# COMPACT_ATOMS: atom_id res chain seq x y z
N MET A 1 -18.30 -33.20 16.82
CA MET A 1 -16.85 -33.25 17.08
C MET A 1 -16.21 -32.08 16.36
N HIS A 2 -16.04 -30.98 17.06
CA HIS A 2 -15.35 -29.79 16.56
C HIS A 2 -13.89 -29.96 16.94
N THR A 3 -13.02 -30.19 15.96
CA THR A 3 -11.58 -30.16 16.18
C THR A 3 -11.18 -28.72 16.49
N PRO A 4 -10.64 -28.41 17.68
CA PRO A 4 -10.12 -27.09 17.96
C PRO A 4 -8.83 -26.94 17.15
N TYR A 5 -8.82 -26.02 16.19
CA TYR A 5 -7.59 -25.58 15.56
C TYR A 5 -6.75 -24.86 16.62
N MET A 6 -5.82 -25.60 17.21
CA MET A 6 -4.82 -25.08 18.14
C MET A 6 -4.04 -23.96 17.44
N LEU A 7 -3.99 -22.80 18.06
CA LEU A 7 -3.24 -21.61 17.64
C LEU A 7 -1.71 -21.80 17.73
N GLU A 8 -1.22 -23.01 18.03
CA GLU A 8 0.18 -23.26 18.41
C GLU A 8 1.15 -23.43 17.23
N ASP A 9 0.65 -23.63 16.00
CA ASP A 9 1.51 -23.92 14.83
C ASP A 9 1.77 -22.75 13.87
N PHE A 10 1.34 -21.54 14.23
CA PHE A 10 1.76 -20.34 13.51
C PHE A 10 3.04 -19.80 14.17
N PRO A 11 4.25 -20.07 13.65
CA PRO A 11 5.41 -19.28 14.05
C PRO A 11 5.08 -17.84 13.70
N PHE A 12 4.87 -17.02 14.72
CA PHE A 12 4.60 -15.61 14.54
C PHE A 12 5.73 -15.00 13.68
N PRO A 13 5.41 -14.16 12.68
CA PRO A 13 6.41 -13.57 11.79
C PRO A 13 7.54 -12.86 12.53
N GLU A 14 7.24 -12.38 13.74
CA GLU A 14 8.17 -11.73 14.68
C GLU A 14 9.48 -12.51 14.81
N LYS A 15 9.42 -13.82 15.08
CA LYS A 15 10.65 -14.64 15.22
C LYS A 15 11.46 -14.79 13.92
N MET A 16 10.83 -14.67 12.76
CA MET A 16 11.53 -14.77 11.47
C MET A 16 12.20 -13.45 11.08
N TYR A 17 11.60 -12.31 11.46
CA TYR A 17 12.17 -10.98 11.19
C TYR A 17 13.22 -10.56 12.23
N ASP A 18 13.10 -11.02 13.48
CA ASP A 18 14.08 -10.75 14.54
C ASP A 18 15.48 -11.28 14.20
N GLY A 19 15.54 -12.34 13.38
CA GLY A 19 16.79 -12.92 12.89
C GLY A 19 17.35 -12.27 11.62
N VAL A 20 16.66 -11.29 11.01
CA VAL A 20 17.14 -10.64 9.77
C VAL A 20 18.32 -9.72 10.09
N GLU A 21 19.50 -10.14 9.65
CA GLU A 21 20.74 -9.38 9.89
C GLU A 21 21.01 -8.35 8.79
N PHE A 22 20.55 -8.62 7.56
CA PHE A 22 20.85 -7.78 6.40
C PHE A 22 19.66 -7.63 5.46
N VAL A 23 19.46 -6.40 4.98
CA VAL A 23 18.45 -6.05 3.97
C VAL A 23 19.15 -5.67 2.68
N LEU A 24 18.90 -6.42 1.60
CA LEU A 24 19.51 -6.20 0.30
C LEU A 24 18.45 -5.78 -0.72
N HIS A 25 18.87 -4.97 -1.69
CA HIS A 25 18.02 -4.61 -2.83
C HIS A 25 18.56 -5.20 -4.12
N VAL A 26 17.71 -5.87 -4.88
CA VAL A 26 18.02 -6.50 -6.17
C VAL A 26 17.01 -6.05 -7.22
N GLN A 27 17.48 -5.74 -8.42
CA GLN A 27 16.63 -5.35 -9.55
C GLN A 27 16.05 -6.56 -10.28
N GLU A 28 14.98 -6.35 -11.05
CA GLU A 28 14.53 -7.33 -12.04
C GLU A 28 15.58 -7.50 -13.16
N PRO A 29 15.72 -8.71 -13.74
CA PRO A 29 14.94 -9.93 -13.48
C PRO A 29 15.44 -10.76 -12.28
N TYR A 30 16.55 -10.34 -11.66
CA TYR A 30 17.25 -11.14 -10.65
C TYR A 30 16.43 -11.35 -9.37
N PHE A 31 15.57 -10.40 -9.00
CA PHE A 31 14.66 -10.57 -7.88
C PHE A 31 13.67 -11.71 -8.13
N THR A 32 13.02 -11.73 -9.29
CA THR A 32 12.13 -12.83 -9.68
C THR A 32 12.88 -14.16 -9.73
N GLN A 33 14.11 -14.18 -10.24
CA GLN A 33 14.94 -15.39 -10.30
C GLN A 33 15.35 -15.92 -8.92
N LEU A 34 15.68 -15.03 -7.98
CA LEU A 34 15.92 -15.40 -6.58
C LEU A 34 14.65 -15.98 -5.93
N SER A 35 13.51 -15.34 -6.16
CA SER A 35 12.21 -15.82 -5.64
C SER A 35 11.81 -17.20 -6.19
N ALA A 36 12.16 -17.47 -7.45
CA ALA A 36 11.93 -18.75 -8.13
C ALA A 36 13.00 -19.82 -7.81
N GLY A 37 14.12 -19.43 -7.17
CA GLY A 37 15.25 -20.31 -6.88
C GLY A 37 16.12 -20.66 -8.09
N THR A 38 15.92 -20.02 -9.24
CA THR A 38 16.77 -20.23 -10.43
C THR A 38 18.10 -19.48 -10.32
N LYS A 39 18.11 -18.36 -9.57
CA LYS A 39 19.31 -17.70 -9.08
C LYS A 39 19.48 -18.05 -7.61
N ASN A 40 20.62 -18.61 -7.23
CA ASN A 40 20.92 -19.00 -5.85
C ASN A 40 22.28 -18.47 -5.37
N VAL A 41 22.99 -17.67 -6.18
CA VAL A 41 24.20 -16.96 -5.76
C VAL A 41 24.04 -15.48 -6.02
N GLU A 42 24.18 -14.65 -4.99
CA GLU A 42 24.18 -13.20 -5.09
C GLU A 42 25.60 -12.64 -5.03
N GLY A 43 26.06 -12.06 -6.15
CA GLY A 43 27.37 -11.41 -6.24
C GLY A 43 27.33 -9.95 -5.76
N ARG A 44 28.20 -9.57 -4.83
CA ARG A 44 28.34 -8.20 -4.31
C ARG A 44 29.80 -7.82 -4.12
N LEU A 45 30.11 -6.53 -4.11
CA LEU A 45 31.42 -6.10 -3.62
C LEU A 45 31.58 -6.49 -2.15
N ALA A 46 32.76 -6.96 -1.76
CA ALA A 46 33.12 -7.27 -0.38
C ALA A 46 33.43 -6.00 0.42
N ALA A 47 32.47 -5.08 0.47
CA ALA A 47 32.60 -3.76 1.07
C ALA A 47 31.60 -3.53 2.21
N GLY A 48 32.03 -2.74 3.19
CA GLY A 48 31.18 -2.30 4.30
C GLY A 48 30.57 -3.45 5.09
N ASN A 49 29.27 -3.33 5.40
CA ASN A 49 28.55 -4.28 6.23
C ASN A 49 28.40 -5.67 5.60
N TYR A 50 28.53 -5.80 4.27
CA TYR A 50 28.40 -7.12 3.62
C TYR A 50 29.51 -8.10 4.02
N ASN A 51 30.65 -7.60 4.49
CA ASN A 51 31.72 -8.46 5.02
C ASN A 51 31.34 -9.21 6.30
N ARG A 52 30.25 -8.81 6.97
CA ARG A 52 29.74 -9.46 8.17
C ARG A 52 28.77 -10.60 7.86
N ILE A 53 28.37 -10.77 6.59
CA ILE A 53 27.48 -11.86 6.18
C ILE A 53 28.26 -13.16 6.32
N THR A 54 27.68 -14.11 7.05
CA THR A 54 28.25 -15.43 7.28
C THR A 54 27.23 -16.51 6.92
N GLN A 55 27.69 -17.77 6.83
CA GLN A 55 26.78 -18.90 6.74
C GLN A 55 25.78 -18.88 7.91
N GLY A 56 24.51 -19.15 7.62
CA GLY A 56 23.40 -19.08 8.58
C GLY A 56 22.82 -17.67 8.79
N SER A 57 23.41 -16.62 8.21
CA SER A 57 22.80 -15.29 8.20
C SER A 57 21.49 -15.28 7.41
N TRP A 58 20.51 -14.49 7.86
CA TRP A 58 19.27 -14.25 7.13
C TRP A 58 19.32 -12.96 6.33
N LEU A 59 18.97 -13.05 5.05
CA LEU A 59 18.91 -11.91 4.13
C LEU A 59 17.47 -11.62 3.74
N LEU A 60 17.07 -10.35 3.86
CA LEU A 60 15.78 -9.86 3.38
C LEU A 60 15.95 -9.06 2.09
N PHE A 61 15.61 -9.68 0.97
CA PHE A 61 15.66 -9.06 -0.35
C PHE A 61 14.40 -8.24 -0.63
N ASN A 62 14.59 -7.00 -1.08
CA ASN A 62 13.53 -6.04 -1.43
C ASN A 62 12.46 -5.90 -0.32
N LYS A 63 12.86 -6.12 0.94
CA LYS A 63 12.00 -6.09 2.13
C LYS A 63 10.86 -7.13 2.15
N CYS A 64 10.90 -8.16 1.29
CA CYS A 64 9.79 -9.11 1.18
C CYS A 64 10.17 -10.58 0.94
N LEU A 65 11.38 -10.86 0.43
CA LEU A 65 11.85 -12.22 0.20
C LEU A 65 12.95 -12.57 1.21
N LEU A 66 12.69 -13.55 2.07
CA LEU A 66 13.63 -14.00 3.09
C LEU A 66 14.42 -15.19 2.57
N LEU A 67 15.76 -15.12 2.57
CA LEU A 67 16.64 -16.22 2.18
C LEU A 67 17.70 -16.47 3.25
N GLU A 68 18.11 -17.73 3.39
CA GLU A 68 19.19 -18.15 4.29
C GLU A 68 20.51 -18.22 3.51
N VAL A 69 21.61 -17.78 4.12
CA VAL A 69 22.94 -17.89 3.52
C VAL A 69 23.52 -19.28 3.75
N GLU A 70 23.69 -20.03 2.68
CA GLU A 70 24.31 -21.37 2.72
C GLU A 70 25.84 -21.28 2.77
N ALA A 71 26.42 -20.32 2.05
CA ALA A 71 27.86 -20.13 2.00
C ALA A 71 28.20 -18.70 1.54
N VAL A 72 29.36 -18.21 1.97
CA VAL A 72 29.96 -16.97 1.47
C VAL A 72 31.36 -17.26 1.00
N ARG A 73 31.65 -16.98 -0.28
CA ARG A 73 32.98 -17.13 -0.87
C ARG A 73 33.51 -15.77 -1.30
N LYS A 74 34.81 -15.55 -1.13
CA LYS A 74 35.47 -14.29 -1.51
C LYS A 74 36.34 -14.53 -2.73
N TYR A 75 36.29 -13.60 -3.67
CA TYR A 75 37.06 -13.61 -4.90
C TYR A 75 37.75 -12.27 -5.09
N SER A 76 38.85 -12.26 -5.85
CA SER A 76 39.56 -11.04 -6.21
C SER A 76 38.78 -10.19 -7.22
N SER A 77 37.95 -10.82 -8.06
CA SER A 77 37.21 -10.17 -9.14
C SER A 77 35.86 -10.83 -9.44
N PHE A 78 34.97 -10.12 -10.14
CA PHE A 78 33.72 -10.69 -10.67
C PHE A 78 34.02 -11.71 -11.77
N LEU A 79 35.11 -11.53 -12.52
CA LEU A 79 35.56 -12.50 -13.51
C LEU A 79 35.85 -13.85 -12.85
N GLU A 80 36.70 -13.85 -11.81
CA GLU A 80 37.05 -15.05 -11.04
C GLU A 80 35.81 -15.67 -10.39
N MET A 81 34.95 -14.84 -9.77
CA MET A 81 33.70 -15.29 -9.19
C MET A 81 32.83 -16.02 -10.23
N LEU A 82 32.66 -15.49 -11.44
CA LEU A 82 31.82 -16.09 -12.48
C LEU A 82 32.47 -17.30 -13.19
N GLN A 83 33.79 -17.50 -13.02
CA GLN A 83 34.51 -18.68 -13.50
C GLN A 83 34.37 -19.84 -12.52
N GLU A 84 34.48 -19.55 -11.22
CA GLU A 84 34.41 -20.53 -10.14
C GLU A 84 32.96 -20.87 -9.76
N GLU A 85 32.09 -19.86 -9.72
CA GLU A 85 30.64 -20.05 -9.58
C GLU A 85 30.03 -20.38 -10.93
N MET A 86 29.06 -21.29 -10.95
CA MET A 86 28.30 -21.56 -12.17
C MET A 86 27.53 -20.29 -12.60
N ILE A 87 27.86 -19.71 -13.76
CA ILE A 87 27.24 -18.45 -14.21
C ILE A 87 25.71 -18.48 -14.19
N SER A 88 25.08 -19.63 -14.51
CA SER A 88 23.62 -19.77 -14.47
C SER A 88 23.02 -19.64 -13.06
N ASN A 89 23.82 -19.90 -12.02
CA ASN A 89 23.43 -19.76 -10.62
C ASN A 89 23.54 -18.30 -10.15
N VAL A 90 24.43 -17.52 -10.77
CA VAL A 90 24.66 -16.10 -10.44
C VAL A 90 23.80 -15.18 -11.31
N LEU A 91 23.78 -15.40 -12.62
CA LEU A 91 23.12 -14.58 -13.63
C LEU A 91 22.35 -15.48 -14.61
N PRO A 92 21.22 -16.09 -14.21
CA PRO A 92 20.43 -16.95 -15.09
C PRO A 92 20.03 -16.23 -16.39
N GLY A 93 20.26 -16.90 -17.52
CA GLY A 93 19.99 -16.38 -18.87
C GLY A 93 21.20 -15.71 -19.53
N ILE A 94 22.30 -15.47 -18.81
CA ILE A 94 23.57 -15.02 -19.37
C ILE A 94 24.47 -16.23 -19.61
N LEU A 95 25.00 -16.34 -20.83
CA LEU A 95 25.78 -17.51 -21.26
C LEU A 95 27.30 -17.28 -21.23
N SER A 96 27.75 -16.03 -21.40
CA SER A 96 29.16 -15.66 -21.44
C SER A 96 29.58 -14.96 -20.16
N ILE A 97 30.76 -15.32 -19.66
CA ILE A 97 31.36 -14.70 -18.47
C ILE A 97 31.64 -13.21 -18.73
N GLU A 98 32.10 -12.86 -19.94
CA GLU A 98 32.35 -11.48 -20.34
C GLU A 98 31.08 -10.62 -20.27
N ASP A 99 29.95 -11.15 -20.74
CA ASP A 99 28.66 -10.47 -20.62
C ASP A 99 28.17 -10.41 -19.18
N GLY A 100 28.47 -11.42 -18.36
CA GLY A 100 28.21 -11.41 -16.92
C GLY A 100 28.97 -10.29 -16.19
N VAL A 101 30.25 -10.10 -16.50
CA VAL A 101 31.05 -9.00 -15.94
C VAL A 101 30.47 -7.65 -16.34
N LYS A 102 30.01 -7.49 -17.60
CA LYS A 102 29.35 -6.25 -18.06
C LYS A 102 28.08 -5.93 -17.26
N VAL A 103 27.35 -6.93 -16.75
CA VAL A 103 26.22 -6.69 -15.85
C VAL A 103 26.68 -5.99 -14.57
N TYR A 104 27.74 -6.50 -13.94
CA TYR A 104 28.28 -5.92 -12.71
C TYR A 104 28.90 -4.54 -12.91
N ARG A 105 29.49 -4.28 -14.08
CA ARG A 105 30.06 -2.97 -14.46
C ARG A 105 29.02 -1.84 -14.53
N LYS A 106 27.73 -2.16 -14.65
CA LYS A 106 26.64 -1.17 -14.53
C LYS A 106 26.51 -0.61 -13.11
N PHE A 107 27.02 -1.32 -12.10
CA PHE A 107 26.85 -0.99 -10.69
C PHE A 107 28.18 -0.68 -9.99
N TYR A 108 29.27 -1.33 -10.40
CA TYR A 108 30.57 -1.28 -9.73
C TYR A 108 31.70 -0.97 -10.71
N THR A 109 32.57 -0.02 -10.32
CA THR A 109 33.79 0.29 -11.08
C THR A 109 34.89 -0.71 -10.74
N GLU A 110 35.87 -0.83 -11.63
CA GLU A 110 37.03 -1.72 -11.45
C GLU A 110 37.88 -1.33 -10.25
N GLU A 111 38.01 -0.04 -9.96
CA GLU A 111 38.79 0.42 -8.81
C GLU A 111 38.15 -0.02 -7.49
N LYS A 112 36.81 -0.02 -7.41
CA LYS A 112 36.09 -0.50 -6.23
C LYS A 112 36.19 -2.01 -6.07
N GLU A 113 36.14 -2.74 -7.18
CA GLU A 113 36.37 -4.18 -7.20
C GLU A 113 37.78 -4.53 -6.74
N ASN A 114 38.80 -3.90 -7.32
CA ASN A 114 40.19 -4.17 -6.98
C ASN A 114 40.54 -3.80 -5.53
N SER A 115 39.87 -2.80 -4.95
CA SER A 115 40.11 -2.38 -3.56
C SER A 115 39.35 -3.23 -2.53
N SER A 116 38.19 -3.77 -2.89
CA SER A 116 37.31 -4.46 -1.94
C SER A 116 37.29 -5.97 -2.13
N GLY A 117 37.48 -6.45 -3.35
CA GLY A 117 37.15 -7.81 -3.78
C GLY A 117 35.64 -8.02 -3.95
N VAL A 118 35.26 -9.28 -4.17
CA VAL A 118 33.88 -9.70 -4.46
C VAL A 118 33.45 -10.80 -3.50
N LEU A 119 32.17 -10.80 -3.11
CA LEU A 119 31.48 -11.86 -2.40
C LEU A 119 30.53 -12.58 -3.34
N ALA A 120 30.62 -13.91 -3.38
CA ALA A 120 29.53 -14.77 -3.81
C ALA A 120 28.77 -15.25 -2.58
N ILE A 121 27.50 -14.86 -2.48
CA ILE A 121 26.64 -15.23 -1.36
C ILE A 121 25.67 -16.29 -1.86
N SER A 122 25.95 -17.55 -1.56
CA SER A 122 25.03 -18.65 -1.87
C SER A 122 23.84 -18.62 -0.92
N VAL A 123 22.65 -18.69 -1.46
CA VAL A 123 21.39 -18.54 -0.73
C VAL A 123 20.38 -19.62 -1.09
N SER A 124 19.57 -20.01 -0.13
CA SER A 124 18.43 -20.88 -0.37
C SER A 124 17.15 -20.37 0.28
N LYS A 125 16.03 -20.88 -0.24
CA LYS A 125 14.71 -20.50 0.23
C LYS A 125 14.37 -21.36 1.46
N PRO A 126 14.07 -20.75 2.62
CA PRO A 126 13.58 -21.50 3.78
C PRO A 126 12.23 -22.16 3.49
N ALA A 127 11.87 -23.14 4.32
CA ALA A 127 10.62 -23.90 4.19
C ALA A 127 9.35 -23.06 4.27
N ARG A 128 9.41 -21.86 4.89
CA ARG A 128 8.31 -20.92 5.00
C ARG A 128 8.79 -19.51 4.73
N GLN A 129 7.92 -18.68 4.17
CA GLN A 129 8.18 -17.26 3.98
C GLN A 129 7.27 -16.43 4.90
N PRO A 130 7.73 -15.28 5.42
CA PRO A 130 6.89 -14.46 6.29
C PRO A 130 5.59 -13.98 5.62
N TYR A 131 5.62 -13.77 4.30
CA TYR A 131 4.43 -13.37 3.54
C TYR A 131 3.34 -14.46 3.53
N GLU A 132 3.68 -15.74 3.77
CA GLU A 132 2.71 -16.84 3.81
C GLU A 132 1.82 -16.70 5.05
N THR A 133 2.40 -16.38 6.21
CA THR A 133 1.63 -16.12 7.44
C THR A 133 0.72 -14.91 7.25
N MET A 134 1.24 -13.81 6.69
CA MET A 134 0.42 -12.63 6.37
C MET A 134 -0.73 -12.98 5.42
N THR A 135 -0.45 -13.75 4.36
CA THR A 135 -1.46 -14.19 3.39
C THR A 135 -2.52 -15.05 4.08
N GLY A 136 -2.13 -15.98 4.96
CA GLY A 136 -3.05 -16.79 5.74
C GLY A 136 -3.92 -15.96 6.68
N LEU A 137 -3.35 -14.95 7.35
CA LEU A 137 -4.10 -14.03 8.20
C LEU A 137 -5.12 -13.22 7.39
N LEU A 138 -4.71 -12.63 6.27
CA LEU A 138 -5.61 -11.87 5.38
C LEU A 138 -6.73 -12.76 4.82
N ALA A 139 -6.41 -13.99 4.39
CA ALA A 139 -7.40 -14.94 3.91
C ALA A 139 -8.41 -15.34 4.99
N ARG A 140 -7.96 -15.52 6.24
CA ARG A 140 -8.83 -15.85 7.38
C ARG A 140 -9.68 -14.67 7.84
N LEU A 141 -9.16 -13.45 7.80
CA LEU A 141 -9.93 -12.23 8.06
C LEU A 141 -11.05 -12.06 7.04
N GLY A 142 -10.77 -12.39 5.77
CA GLY A 142 -11.68 -12.13 4.67
C GLY A 142 -11.98 -10.63 4.52
N TYR A 143 -12.91 -10.30 3.63
CA TYR A 143 -13.26 -8.90 3.39
C TYR A 143 -13.97 -8.24 4.58
N ASP A 144 -14.82 -8.97 5.32
CA ASP A 144 -15.49 -8.43 6.52
C ASP A 144 -14.49 -8.07 7.61
N GLY A 145 -13.58 -9.00 7.95
CA GLY A 145 -12.55 -8.76 8.95
C GLY A 145 -11.61 -7.62 8.54
N LEU A 146 -11.19 -7.60 7.27
CA LEU A 146 -10.36 -6.53 6.74
C LEU A 146 -11.08 -5.18 6.79
N GLY A 147 -12.35 -5.13 6.39
CA GLY A 147 -13.15 -3.91 6.43
C GLY A 147 -13.27 -3.35 7.85
N ARG A 148 -13.56 -4.21 8.84
CA ARG A 148 -13.63 -3.80 10.25
C ARG A 148 -12.30 -3.27 10.77
N LEU A 149 -11.17 -3.90 10.41
CA LEU A 149 -9.83 -3.41 10.76
C LEU A 149 -9.53 -2.04 10.15
N LEU A 150 -10.06 -1.77 8.95
CA LEU A 150 -9.97 -0.48 8.29
C LEU A 150 -11.00 0.55 8.79
N GLY A 151 -11.82 0.20 9.79
CA GLY A 151 -12.82 1.07 10.39
C GLY A 151 -14.14 1.16 9.63
N LEU A 152 -14.39 0.26 8.66
CA LEU A 152 -15.69 0.17 8.01
C LEU A 152 -16.74 -0.42 8.95
N ALA A 153 -17.90 0.21 8.99
CA ALA A 153 -19.10 -0.39 9.51
C ALA A 153 -19.58 -1.50 8.58
N ASN A 154 -20.26 -2.50 9.16
CA ASN A 154 -20.99 -3.51 8.42
C ASN A 154 -22.47 -3.41 8.76
N THR A 155 -23.28 -2.95 7.80
CA THR A 155 -24.72 -2.75 7.95
C THR A 155 -25.48 -3.38 6.79
N ALA A 156 -26.80 -3.43 6.88
CA ALA A 156 -27.63 -3.83 5.75
C ALA A 156 -27.30 -2.98 4.51
N GLY A 157 -27.01 -3.63 3.39
CA GLY A 157 -26.59 -2.97 2.14
C GLY A 157 -25.09 -2.72 2.00
N THR A 158 -24.25 -3.07 2.99
CA THR A 158 -22.77 -3.04 2.83
C THR A 158 -22.35 -3.93 1.66
N VAL A 159 -21.43 -3.41 0.85
CA VAL A 159 -20.80 -4.14 -0.26
C VAL A 159 -19.75 -5.08 0.33
N PRO A 160 -19.86 -6.41 0.16
CA PRO A 160 -19.02 -7.37 0.88
C PRO A 160 -17.52 -7.23 0.66
N ASP A 161 -17.08 -6.83 -0.53
CA ASP A 161 -15.68 -6.64 -0.92
C ASP A 161 -15.28 -5.15 -0.99
N GLY A 162 -16.13 -4.27 -0.47
CA GLY A 162 -15.87 -2.83 -0.42
C GLY A 162 -14.74 -2.49 0.55
N VAL A 163 -13.77 -1.72 0.06
CA VAL A 163 -12.68 -1.14 0.87
C VAL A 163 -12.75 0.38 0.83
N PRO A 164 -12.35 1.09 1.91
CA PRO A 164 -12.36 2.55 1.91
C PRO A 164 -11.39 3.09 0.85
N PRO A 165 -11.80 4.04 -0.01
CA PRO A 165 -10.89 4.68 -0.94
C PRO A 165 -9.77 5.44 -0.21
N PRO A 166 -8.57 5.59 -0.84
CA PRO A 166 -7.51 6.38 -0.24
C PRO A 166 -7.95 7.82 0.04
N ARG A 167 -7.59 8.37 1.20
CA ARG A 167 -7.93 9.76 1.58
C ARG A 167 -7.52 10.79 0.53
N SER A 168 -6.37 10.60 -0.12
CA SER A 168 -5.89 11.46 -1.19
C SER A 168 -6.83 11.48 -2.40
N VAL A 169 -7.43 10.34 -2.76
CA VAL A 169 -8.42 10.23 -3.84
C VAL A 169 -9.71 10.96 -3.46
N LEU A 170 -10.18 10.79 -2.22
CA LEU A 170 -11.37 11.47 -1.71
C LEU A 170 -11.21 13.00 -1.78
N ILE A 171 -10.11 13.53 -1.23
CA ILE A 171 -9.78 14.97 -1.25
C ILE A 171 -9.67 15.49 -2.68
N SER A 172 -8.91 14.79 -3.54
CA SER A 172 -8.74 15.16 -4.95
C SER A 172 -10.07 15.27 -5.69
N SER A 173 -10.98 14.31 -5.48
CA SER A 173 -12.28 14.31 -6.16
C SER A 173 -13.18 15.47 -5.73
N CYS A 174 -13.12 15.87 -4.45
CA CYS A 174 -13.85 17.03 -3.91
C CYS A 174 -13.39 18.35 -4.53
N MET A 175 -12.09 18.46 -4.81
CA MET A 175 -11.45 19.67 -5.31
C MET A 175 -11.44 19.79 -6.84
N LYS A 176 -12.15 18.90 -7.55
CA LYS A 176 -12.37 19.04 -8.99
C LYS A 176 -13.22 20.29 -9.28
N LEU A 177 -12.90 20.97 -10.38
CA LEU A 177 -13.70 22.10 -10.87
C LEU A 177 -15.10 21.63 -11.28
N HIS A 178 -16.12 22.34 -10.83
CA HIS A 178 -17.52 22.01 -11.12
C HIS A 178 -17.85 22.20 -12.61
N GLN A 179 -17.33 23.28 -13.20
CA GLN A 179 -17.53 23.64 -14.61
C GLN A 179 -16.18 23.97 -15.25
N PRO A 180 -15.33 22.96 -15.54
CA PRO A 180 -13.97 23.19 -16.01
C PRO A 180 -13.91 23.86 -17.39
N THR A 181 -15.01 23.83 -18.14
CA THR A 181 -15.12 24.43 -19.48
C THR A 181 -15.53 25.91 -19.44
N VAL A 182 -15.96 26.44 -18.29
CA VAL A 182 -16.41 27.83 -18.15
C VAL A 182 -15.25 28.71 -17.71
N LYS A 183 -14.82 29.61 -18.60
CA LYS A 183 -13.68 30.50 -18.36
C LYS A 183 -13.95 31.43 -17.17
N GLY A 184 -13.03 31.45 -16.20
CA GLY A 184 -13.13 32.27 -14.99
C GLY A 184 -13.92 31.64 -13.84
N CYS A 185 -14.57 30.50 -14.05
CA CYS A 185 -15.17 29.71 -12.96
C CYS A 185 -14.07 28.87 -12.29
N SER A 186 -13.86 29.09 -10.99
CA SER A 186 -12.88 28.32 -10.22
C SER A 186 -13.53 27.51 -9.10
N LEU A 187 -14.86 27.53 -9.01
CA LEU A 187 -15.62 26.84 -7.97
C LEU A 187 -15.48 25.31 -8.10
N THR A 188 -15.16 24.68 -6.99
CA THR A 188 -15.06 23.21 -6.88
C THR A 188 -16.41 22.55 -6.69
N ASP A 189 -16.51 21.26 -7.00
CA ASP A 189 -17.70 20.45 -6.71
C ASP A 189 -18.06 20.47 -5.23
N ALA A 190 -17.06 20.41 -4.34
CA ALA A 190 -17.27 20.53 -2.90
C ALA A 190 -17.83 21.90 -2.50
N ALA A 191 -17.25 23.00 -2.96
CA ALA A 191 -17.78 24.33 -2.64
C ALA A 191 -19.20 24.54 -3.17
N ARG A 192 -19.49 24.03 -4.37
CA ARG A 192 -20.85 24.07 -4.94
C ARG A 192 -21.84 23.25 -4.12
N ALA A 193 -21.43 22.06 -3.65
CA ALA A 193 -22.27 21.25 -2.78
C ALA A 193 -22.50 21.96 -1.44
N LEU A 194 -21.44 22.46 -0.79
CA LEU A 194 -21.52 23.14 0.51
C LEU A 194 -22.47 24.34 0.48
N ALA A 195 -22.50 25.09 -0.63
CA ALA A 195 -23.45 26.20 -0.82
C ALA A 195 -24.91 25.78 -0.70
N LYS A 196 -25.25 24.55 -1.05
CA LYS A 196 -26.62 24.04 -0.87
C LYS A 196 -26.91 23.73 0.60
N HIS A 197 -25.91 23.33 1.39
CA HIS A 197 -26.05 22.90 2.77
C HIS A 197 -26.01 24.06 3.77
N VAL A 198 -25.18 25.08 3.55
CA VAL A 198 -25.13 26.29 4.41
C VAL A 198 -26.48 27.01 4.47
N HIS A 199 -27.26 26.99 3.40
CA HIS A 199 -28.62 27.56 3.39
C HIS A 199 -29.68 26.67 4.05
N ARG A 200 -29.35 25.40 4.35
CA ARG A 200 -30.31 24.39 4.84
C ARG A 200 -30.10 24.01 6.31
N SER A 201 -28.89 24.16 6.85
CA SER A 201 -28.62 23.89 8.27
C SER A 201 -28.84 25.15 9.10
N SER A 202 -29.80 25.09 10.02
CA SER A 202 -30.16 26.21 10.90
C SER A 202 -29.18 26.44 12.05
N ASP A 203 -28.30 25.47 12.33
CA ASP A 203 -27.36 25.49 13.45
C ASP A 203 -25.97 26.05 13.08
N GLY A 204 -25.73 26.34 11.79
CA GLY A 204 -24.48 26.91 11.30
C GLY A 204 -23.30 25.93 11.22
N TRP A 205 -23.53 24.62 11.35
CA TRP A 205 -22.45 23.61 11.37
C TRP A 205 -21.52 23.69 10.15
N TRP A 206 -22.07 23.91 8.96
CA TRP A 206 -21.34 24.01 7.69
C TRP A 206 -20.53 25.31 7.50
N GLY A 207 -20.59 26.22 8.47
CA GLY A 207 -19.97 27.54 8.39
C GLY A 207 -20.74 28.52 7.51
N SER A 208 -20.11 29.67 7.20
CA SER A 208 -20.74 30.73 6.39
C SER A 208 -20.05 30.90 5.04
N LEU A 209 -20.80 30.71 3.96
CA LEU A 209 -20.30 30.80 2.59
C LEU A 209 -20.40 32.22 2.03
N HIS A 210 -19.31 32.98 2.16
CA HIS A 210 -19.18 34.33 1.61
C HIS A 210 -17.85 34.52 0.87
N GLY A 211 -17.76 35.62 0.10
CA GLY A 211 -16.53 36.01 -0.59
C GLY A 211 -16.34 35.33 -1.95
N SER A 212 -15.08 35.29 -2.40
CA SER A 212 -14.67 34.79 -3.71
C SER A 212 -14.76 33.26 -3.80
N ASP A 213 -14.70 32.71 -5.02
CA ASP A 213 -14.62 31.25 -5.22
C ASP A 213 -13.45 30.62 -4.46
N LEU A 214 -12.32 31.34 -4.33
CA LEU A 214 -11.18 30.91 -3.51
C LEU A 214 -11.59 30.71 -2.05
N ASN A 215 -12.30 31.68 -1.46
CA ASN A 215 -12.77 31.58 -0.07
C ASN A 215 -13.74 30.40 0.12
N LYS A 216 -14.66 30.21 -0.83
CA LYS A 216 -15.64 29.12 -0.79
C LYS A 216 -14.97 27.75 -0.93
N ASN A 217 -13.99 27.64 -1.82
CA ASN A 217 -13.21 26.43 -2.01
C ASN A 217 -12.36 26.11 -0.77
N GLN A 218 -11.77 27.12 -0.14
CA GLN A 218 -11.01 26.95 1.09
C GLN A 218 -11.90 26.41 2.21
N LEU A 219 -13.06 27.02 2.46
CA LEU A 219 -14.01 26.53 3.46
C LEU A 219 -14.45 25.09 3.17
N ALA A 220 -14.77 24.77 1.91
CA ALA A 220 -15.14 23.41 1.53
C ALA A 220 -14.02 22.40 1.76
N SER A 221 -12.77 22.78 1.51
CA SER A 221 -11.60 21.96 1.82
C SER A 221 -11.47 21.73 3.33
N GLU A 222 -11.58 22.80 4.15
CA GLU A 222 -11.53 22.72 5.61
C GLU A 222 -12.61 21.78 6.16
N VAL A 223 -13.86 21.90 5.69
CA VAL A 223 -14.97 21.01 6.07
C VAL A 223 -14.67 19.54 5.72
N ILE A 224 -14.17 19.26 4.51
CA ILE A 224 -13.79 17.90 4.10
C ILE A 224 -12.67 17.34 4.98
N HIS A 225 -11.67 18.16 5.31
CA HIS A 225 -10.59 17.77 6.20
C HIS A 225 -11.09 17.46 7.62
N CYS A 226 -11.99 18.28 8.17
CA CYS A 226 -12.65 18.00 9.45
C CYS A 226 -13.42 16.68 9.40
N LEU A 227 -14.27 16.47 8.39
CA LEU A 227 -15.02 15.22 8.23
C LEU A 227 -14.13 13.98 8.15
N LEU A 228 -12.99 14.06 7.45
CA LEU A 228 -12.05 12.94 7.31
C LEU A 228 -11.20 12.67 8.57
N SER A 229 -10.93 13.73 9.35
CA SER A 229 -10.22 13.66 10.64
C SER A 229 -11.11 13.06 11.72
N ASP A 230 -12.33 13.57 11.83
CA ASP A 230 -13.25 13.30 12.94
C ASP A 230 -14.25 12.19 12.61
N CYS A 231 -14.06 11.53 11.46
CA CYS A 231 -14.86 10.42 10.99
C CYS A 231 -14.95 9.32 12.06
N CYS A 232 -16.14 9.12 12.62
CA CYS A 232 -16.42 8.05 13.57
C CYS A 232 -17.20 6.88 12.95
N TRP A 233 -17.66 7.05 11.72
CA TRP A 233 -18.39 6.03 10.97
C TRP A 233 -18.08 6.14 9.48
N MET A 234 -17.79 5.03 8.82
CA MET A 234 -17.67 4.96 7.37
C MET A 234 -18.16 3.63 6.83
N ASN A 235 -18.65 3.62 5.59
CA ASN A 235 -19.11 2.38 4.94
C ASN A 235 -19.06 2.49 3.41
N VAL A 236 -18.89 1.34 2.74
CA VAL A 236 -19.19 1.17 1.31
C VAL A 236 -20.51 0.41 1.21
N HIS A 237 -21.57 1.08 0.77
CA HIS A 237 -22.92 0.52 0.81
C HIS A 237 -23.75 0.92 -0.41
N VAL A 238 -24.75 0.12 -0.72
CA VAL A 238 -25.66 0.35 -1.84
C VAL A 238 -26.74 1.33 -1.42
N THR A 239 -26.85 2.42 -2.16
CA THR A 239 -27.95 3.39 -2.02
C THR A 239 -28.88 3.29 -3.23
N GLN A 240 -30.20 3.38 -3.00
CA GLN A 240 -31.17 3.46 -4.09
C GLN A 240 -31.41 4.94 -4.46
N PRO A 241 -31.49 5.30 -5.75
CA PRO A 241 -31.30 4.49 -6.96
C PRO A 241 -29.84 4.45 -7.46
N CYS A 242 -28.89 5.02 -6.70
CA CYS A 242 -27.58 5.41 -7.20
C CYS A 242 -26.49 4.31 -7.22
N GLY A 243 -26.77 3.12 -6.68
CA GLY A 243 -25.80 2.02 -6.59
C GLY A 243 -24.81 2.19 -5.42
N PRO A 244 -23.63 1.53 -5.48
CA PRO A 244 -22.68 1.53 -4.38
C PRO A 244 -21.97 2.88 -4.23
N VAL A 245 -21.91 3.35 -2.99
CA VAL A 245 -21.29 4.62 -2.59
C VAL A 245 -20.37 4.42 -1.40
N PHE A 246 -19.37 5.28 -1.27
CA PHE A 246 -18.58 5.41 -0.05
C PHE A 246 -19.09 6.59 0.76
N GLU A 247 -19.34 6.40 2.04
CA GLU A 247 -19.90 7.40 2.93
C GLU A 247 -19.11 7.47 4.23
N ILE A 248 -18.90 8.68 4.72
CA ILE A 248 -18.34 8.95 6.04
C ILE A 248 -19.27 9.84 6.84
N ARG A 249 -19.27 9.69 8.15
CA ARG A 249 -20.00 10.53 9.11
C ARG A 249 -19.18 10.81 10.36
N VAL A 250 -19.38 12.01 10.89
CA VAL A 250 -18.92 12.42 12.23
C VAL A 250 -20.00 12.15 13.28
N ARG A 251 -19.67 12.36 14.55
CA ARG A 251 -20.52 11.99 15.70
C ARG A 251 -21.88 12.68 15.67
N GLU A 252 -21.91 13.93 15.22
CA GLU A 252 -23.10 14.77 15.10
C GLU A 252 -24.03 14.32 13.95
N GLY A 253 -23.58 13.37 13.13
CA GLY A 253 -24.35 12.80 12.03
C GLY A 253 -24.10 13.47 10.68
N TYR A 254 -23.41 14.62 10.63
CA TYR A 254 -22.96 15.23 9.38
C TYR A 254 -21.98 14.33 8.64
N GLY A 255 -21.94 14.44 7.31
CA GLY A 255 -21.12 13.53 6.51
C GLY A 255 -20.88 13.98 5.08
N ALA A 256 -20.22 13.09 4.36
CA ALA A 256 -19.92 13.26 2.94
C ALA A 256 -19.99 11.92 2.21
N ARG A 257 -20.31 11.98 0.91
CA ARG A 257 -20.51 10.81 0.07
C ARG A 257 -19.74 10.93 -1.25
N TRP A 258 -19.20 9.80 -1.69
CA TRP A 258 -18.52 9.61 -2.96
C TRP A 258 -19.07 8.38 -3.71
N SER A 259 -18.72 8.23 -4.98
CA SER A 259 -18.78 6.93 -5.63
C SER A 259 -17.98 5.89 -4.83
N HIS A 260 -18.32 4.61 -4.93
CA HIS A 260 -17.64 3.55 -4.15
C HIS A 260 -16.11 3.52 -4.29
N ASN A 261 -15.56 3.98 -5.43
CA ASN A 261 -14.13 4.08 -5.68
C ASN A 261 -13.50 5.44 -5.29
N GLY A 262 -14.28 6.37 -4.72
CA GLY A 262 -13.83 7.70 -4.30
C GLY A 262 -13.57 8.69 -5.44
N LEU A 263 -13.68 8.30 -6.71
CA LEU A 263 -13.28 9.15 -7.85
C LEU A 263 -14.23 10.32 -8.12
N LYS A 264 -15.49 10.23 -7.65
CA LYS A 264 -16.51 11.26 -7.82
C LYS A 264 -17.10 11.64 -6.47
N PHE A 265 -16.97 12.92 -6.11
CA PHE A 265 -17.70 13.48 -4.99
C PHE A 265 -19.19 13.59 -5.35
N ILE A 266 -20.07 13.11 -4.46
CA ILE A 266 -21.52 13.12 -4.66
C ILE A 266 -22.15 14.29 -3.91
N GLY A 267 -21.74 14.53 -2.67
CA GLY A 267 -22.24 15.64 -1.87
C GLY A 267 -22.04 15.46 -0.37
N PHE A 268 -22.45 16.48 0.38
CA PHE A 268 -22.51 16.44 1.84
C PHE A 268 -23.82 15.82 2.31
N LEU A 269 -23.86 15.45 3.58
CA LEU A 269 -24.97 14.74 4.21
C LEU A 269 -25.33 15.41 5.52
N GLU A 270 -26.62 15.64 5.71
CA GLU A 270 -27.18 16.10 6.98
C GLU A 270 -27.30 14.93 7.98
N PRO A 271 -27.41 15.24 9.29
CA PRO A 271 -27.76 14.25 10.30
C PRO A 271 -29.08 13.54 9.96
N TYR A 272 -29.22 12.31 10.43
CA TYR A 272 -30.47 11.57 10.26
C TYR A 272 -31.58 12.24 11.06
N THR A 273 -32.65 12.66 10.37
CA THR A 273 -33.89 13.10 11.01
C THR A 273 -34.96 12.01 10.88
N PRO A 274 -35.89 11.88 11.85
CA PRO A 274 -37.02 10.95 11.76
C PRO A 274 -37.86 11.13 10.49
N GLU A 275 -37.96 12.36 10.00
CA GLU A 275 -38.73 12.74 8.80
C GLU A 275 -37.99 12.43 7.48
N GLY A 276 -36.66 12.30 7.50
CA GLY A 276 -35.86 12.02 6.31
C GLY A 276 -36.15 10.65 5.68
N PHE A 277 -36.54 9.68 6.52
CA PHE A 277 -37.00 8.37 6.07
C PHE A 277 -38.29 8.46 5.23
N LEU A 278 -39.23 9.33 5.61
CA LEU A 278 -40.53 9.51 4.94
C LEU A 278 -40.39 10.16 3.57
N ASN A 279 -39.40 11.04 3.39
CA ASN A 279 -39.13 11.71 2.11
C ASN A 279 -38.11 10.95 1.23
N GLY A 280 -37.78 9.70 1.60
CA GLY A 280 -36.87 8.84 0.84
C GLY A 280 -35.45 9.39 0.71
N TRP A 281 -35.01 10.21 1.67
CA TRP A 281 -33.73 10.93 1.62
C TRP A 281 -33.51 11.74 0.34
N LYS A 282 -34.60 12.03 -0.39
CA LYS A 282 -34.63 13.03 -1.46
C LYS A 282 -34.72 14.38 -0.78
N HIS A 283 -33.62 15.12 -0.85
CA HIS A 283 -33.48 16.48 -0.33
C HIS A 283 -33.72 17.52 -1.42
#